data_AF-A0A2Z4Y0U3-F1
#
_entry.id   AF-A0A2Z4Y0U3-F1
#
_cell.length_a   1.000
_cell.length_b   1.000
_cell.length_c   1.000
_cell.angle_alpha   90.00
_cell.angle_beta   90.00
_cell.angle_gamma   90.00
#
_symmetry.space_group_name_H-M   'P 1'
#
loop_
_entity.id
_entity.type
_entity.pdbx_description
1 polymer ?
#
loop_
_entity_poly.entity_id
_entity_poly.type
_entity_poly.pdbx_seq_one_letter_code
_entity_poly.pdbx_strand_id
1 'polypeptide(L)'
;MNEPNNYCYITYQVSTDNGKSWHKAILNKGIKPLSKAECWKRYINKLKNFPTQATKDGKWESKNIKNKILANPAMKFSDKPFEQISKEKKPKNTKDTDKPTTTK
;
A
#
# COMPACT_ATOMS: atom_id res chain seq x y z
N MET A 1 12.79 14.08 -28.52
CA MET A 1 12.19 14.80 -27.37
C MET A 1 12.47 13.98 -26.12
N ASN A 2 13.18 14.51 -25.14
CA ASN A 2 13.33 13.83 -23.85
C ASN A 2 12.00 13.94 -23.12
N GLU A 3 11.30 12.82 -22.91
CA GLU A 3 10.18 12.81 -21.98
C GLU A 3 10.64 13.38 -20.64
N PRO A 4 9.88 14.27 -20.00
CA PRO A 4 10.25 14.77 -18.70
C PRO A 4 10.42 13.59 -17.74
N ASN A 5 11.58 13.54 -17.10
CA ASN A 5 11.87 12.61 -16.02
C ASN A 5 10.83 12.82 -14.92
N ASN A 6 9.79 11.97 -14.90
CA ASN A 6 8.71 12.08 -13.94
C ASN A 6 9.07 11.22 -12.72
N TYR A 7 9.12 11.83 -11.55
CA TYR A 7 9.18 11.06 -10.32
C TYR A 7 7.79 10.49 -10.08
N CYS A 8 7.71 9.20 -9.72
CA CYS A 8 6.42 8.58 -9.41
C CYS A 8 6.38 7.95 -8.02
N TYR A 9 5.38 8.31 -7.24
CA TYR A 9 5.13 7.72 -5.93
C TYR A 9 3.96 6.75 -6.04
N ILE A 10 4.19 5.47 -5.72
CA ILE A 10 3.19 4.42 -5.85
C ILE A 10 2.97 3.76 -4.49
N THR A 11 1.73 3.76 -4.02
CA THR A 11 1.32 3.13 -2.77
C THR A 11 0.10 2.25 -2.94
N TYR A 12 -0.09 1.33 -2.02
CA TYR A 12 -1.25 0.46 -1.95
C TYR A 12 -1.51 0.09 -0.49
N GLN A 13 -2.70 -0.41 -0.18
CA GLN A 13 -3.01 -1.01 1.12
C GLN A 13 -2.98 -2.53 1.02
N VAL A 14 -2.50 -3.18 2.07
CA VAL A 14 -2.47 -4.64 2.19
C VAL A 14 -3.17 -5.07 3.46
N SER A 15 -4.06 -6.04 3.34
CA SER A 15 -4.55 -6.83 4.48
C SER A 15 -4.01 -8.25 4.42
N THR A 16 -3.67 -8.81 5.58
CA THR A 16 -3.28 -10.22 5.75
C THR A 16 -4.26 -10.99 6.63
N ASP A 17 -5.33 -10.35 7.07
CA ASP A 17 -6.33 -10.85 8.02
C ASP A 17 -7.75 -10.73 7.44
N ASN A 18 -7.86 -10.92 6.12
CA ASN A 18 -9.12 -10.92 5.37
C ASN A 18 -9.89 -9.60 5.45
N GLY A 19 -9.18 -8.48 5.40
CA GLY A 19 -9.74 -7.12 5.34
C GLY A 19 -10.02 -6.49 6.71
N LYS A 20 -9.66 -7.15 7.82
CA LYS A 20 -9.86 -6.61 9.18
C LYS A 20 -8.91 -5.47 9.50
N SER A 21 -7.64 -5.59 9.12
CA SER A 21 -6.63 -4.54 9.24
C SER A 21 -5.93 -4.28 7.92
N TRP A 22 -5.51 -3.02 7.74
CA TRP A 22 -4.90 -2.53 6.51
C TRP A 22 -3.59 -1.80 6.81
N HIS A 23 -2.55 -2.19 6.11
CA HIS A 23 -1.24 -1.54 6.17
C HIS A 23 -0.93 -0.87 4.85
N LYS A 24 -0.54 0.41 4.91
CA LYS A 24 -0.05 1.13 3.74
C LYS A 24 1.34 0.60 3.36
N ALA A 25 1.50 0.19 2.12
CA ALA A 25 2.77 -0.25 1.56
C ALA A 25 3.19 0.69 0.42
N ILE A 26 4.49 0.88 0.28
CA ILE A 26 5.08 1.72 -0.77
C ILE A 26 5.71 0.81 -1.82
N LEU A 27 5.20 0.89 -3.05
CA LEU A 27 5.77 0.18 -4.21
C LEU A 27 6.90 0.99 -4.85
N ASN A 28 6.74 2.31 -4.94
CA ASN A 28 7.80 3.22 -5.39
C ASN A 28 7.80 4.50 -4.55
N LYS A 29 8.98 4.92 -4.10
CA LYS A 29 9.13 6.12 -3.26
C LYS A 29 9.21 7.42 -4.05
N GLY A 30 9.34 7.37 -5.38
CA GLY A 30 9.47 8.57 -6.20
C GLY A 30 10.76 9.37 -5.96
N ILE A 31 11.82 8.70 -5.51
CA ILE A 31 13.15 9.33 -5.27
C ILE A 31 13.98 9.35 -6.55
N LYS A 32 13.83 8.32 -7.39
CA LYS A 32 14.50 8.23 -8.69
C LYS A 32 13.52 8.60 -9.80
N PRO A 33 13.97 9.35 -10.82
CA PRO A 33 13.14 9.61 -11.98
C PRO A 33 12.88 8.31 -12.73
N LEU A 34 11.66 8.15 -13.23
CA LEU A 34 11.25 7.03 -14.06
C LEU A 34 10.37 7.55 -15.20
N SER A 35 10.38 6.86 -16.34
CA SER A 35 9.36 7.14 -17.36
C SER A 35 7.96 6.83 -16.80
N LYS A 36 6.93 7.54 -17.29
CA LYS A 36 5.53 7.22 -16.94
C LYS A 36 5.21 5.75 -17.26
N ALA A 37 5.73 5.25 -18.39
CA ALA A 37 5.59 3.86 -18.80
C ALA A 37 6.18 2.88 -17.78
N GLU A 38 7.36 3.14 -17.23
CA GLU A 38 7.95 2.31 -16.18
C GLU A 38 7.14 2.32 -14.88
N CYS A 39 6.60 3.48 -14.49
CA CYS A 39 5.74 3.58 -13.31
C CYS A 39 4.49 2.70 -13.45
N TRP A 40 3.83 2.77 -14.61
CA TRP A 40 2.70 1.90 -14.95
C TRP A 40 3.09 0.42 -15.00
N LYS A 41 4.24 0.09 -15.61
CA LYS A 41 4.74 -1.29 -15.67
C LYS A 41 4.95 -1.87 -14.27
N ARG A 42 5.56 -1.11 -13.35
CA ARG A 42 5.74 -1.53 -11.94
C ARG A 42 4.40 -1.78 -11.26
N TYR A 43 3.45 -0.88 -11.44
CA TYR A 43 2.11 -1.00 -10.87
C TYR A 43 1.35 -2.22 -11.38
N ILE A 44 1.27 -2.39 -12.70
CA ILE A 44 0.60 -3.55 -13.33
C ILE A 44 1.25 -4.85 -12.88
N ASN A 45 2.59 -4.92 -12.85
CA ASN A 45 3.30 -6.10 -12.37
C ASN A 45 2.98 -6.42 -10.90
N LYS A 46 2.72 -5.41 -10.07
CA LYS A 46 2.27 -5.64 -8.69
C LYS A 46 0.87 -6.26 -8.67
N LEU A 47 -0.07 -5.71 -9.45
CA LEU A 47 -1.46 -6.19 -9.53
C LEU A 47 -1.57 -7.62 -10.07
N LYS A 48 -0.68 -8.06 -10.97
CA LYS A 48 -0.65 -9.45 -11.47
C LYS A 48 -0.60 -10.50 -10.35
N ASN A 49 -0.01 -10.16 -9.20
CA ASN A 49 0.05 -11.06 -8.06
C ASN A 49 -1.25 -11.11 -7.24
N PHE A 50 -2.23 -10.26 -7.54
CA PHE A 50 -3.51 -10.17 -6.85
C PHE A 50 -4.65 -10.39 -7.85
N PRO A 51 -4.73 -11.61 -8.44
CA PRO A 51 -5.79 -11.91 -9.39
C PRO A 51 -7.15 -11.70 -8.73
N THR A 52 -8.07 -11.07 -9.45
CA THR A 52 -9.45 -10.97 -8.99
C THR A 52 -10.16 -12.26 -9.38
N GLN A 53 -10.72 -12.96 -8.42
CA GLN A 53 -11.50 -14.17 -8.65
C GLN A 53 -12.93 -13.91 -8.20
N ALA A 54 -13.90 -14.33 -9.01
CA ALA A 54 -15.28 -14.40 -8.58
C ALA A 54 -15.40 -15.53 -7.55
N THR A 55 -15.94 -15.22 -6.38
CA THR A 55 -16.31 -16.24 -5.38
C THR A 55 -17.53 -17.00 -5.85
N LYS A 56 -17.83 -18.12 -5.19
CA LYS A 56 -19.05 -18.90 -5.41
C LYS A 56 -20.33 -18.06 -5.24
N ASP A 57 -20.26 -16.98 -4.47
CA ASP A 57 -21.37 -16.06 -4.21
C ASP A 57 -21.40 -14.86 -5.19
N GLY A 58 -20.61 -14.90 -6.26
CA GLY A 58 -20.54 -13.83 -7.26
C GLY A 58 -19.82 -12.56 -6.79
N LYS A 59 -19.18 -12.57 -5.61
CA LYS A 59 -18.39 -11.44 -5.11
C LYS A 59 -16.99 -11.50 -5.70
N TRP A 60 -16.44 -10.34 -6.06
CA TRP A 60 -15.06 -10.26 -6.53
C TRP A 60 -14.10 -10.18 -5.34
N GLU A 61 -13.20 -11.14 -5.21
CA GLU A 61 -12.11 -11.12 -4.23
C GLU A 61 -10.76 -11.03 -4.92
N SER A 62 -9.92 -10.09 -4.48
CA SER A 62 -8.54 -9.96 -4.94
C SER A 62 -7.61 -10.50 -3.86
N LYS A 63 -7.43 -11.82 -3.84
CA LYS A 63 -6.53 -12.52 -2.91
C LYS A 63 -5.37 -13.14 -3.67
N ASN A 64 -4.16 -12.93 -3.16
CA ASN A 64 -2.99 -13.64 -3.68
C ASN A 64 -2.84 -15.04 -3.03
N ILE A 65 -1.89 -15.83 -3.53
CA ILE A 65 -1.55 -17.18 -3.02
C ILE A 65 -1.16 -17.22 -1.52
N LYS A 66 -0.98 -16.06 -0.88
CA LYS A 66 -0.65 -15.90 0.55
C LYS A 66 -1.82 -15.29 1.35
N ASN A 67 -3.05 -15.38 0.83
CA ASN A 67 -4.27 -14.77 1.39
C ASN A 67 -4.18 -13.27 1.66
N LYS A 68 -3.29 -12.55 0.96
CA LYS A 68 -3.20 -11.09 1.10
C LYS A 68 -4.17 -10.42 0.14
N ILE A 69 -4.82 -9.37 0.62
CA ILE A 69 -5.71 -8.53 -0.17
C ILE A 69 -5.00 -7.22 -0.46
N LEU A 70 -5.08 -6.74 -1.71
CA LEU A 70 -4.60 -5.42 -2.11
C LEU A 70 -5.80 -4.50 -2.34
N ALA A 71 -5.75 -3.29 -1.79
CA ALA A 71 -6.76 -2.27 -2.01
C ALA A 71 -6.14 -0.88 -2.16
N ASN A 72 -6.97 0.09 -2.55
CA ASN A 72 -6.65 1.51 -2.60
C ASN A 72 -5.28 1.84 -3.22
N PRO A 73 -4.98 1.33 -4.43
CA PRO A 73 -3.77 1.70 -5.13
C PRO A 73 -3.80 3.19 -5.48
N ALA A 74 -2.67 3.87 -5.29
CA ALA A 74 -2.49 5.26 -5.66
C ALA A 74 -1.15 5.45 -6.35
N MET A 75 -1.16 6.20 -7.45
CA MET A 75 0.04 6.61 -8.18
C MET A 75 0.00 8.13 -8.35
N LYS A 76 1.08 8.80 -7.94
CA LYS A 76 1.27 10.24 -8.09
C LYS A 76 2.51 10.51 -8.91
N PHE A 77 2.49 11.58 -9.69
CA PHE A 77 3.62 12.06 -10.48
C PHE A 77 4.07 13.42 -9.98
N SER A 78 5.34 13.74 -10.18
CA SER A 78 5.96 15.02 -9.81
C SER A 78 7.17 15.28 -10.70
N ASP A 79 7.44 16.55 -10.99
CA ASP A 79 8.64 17.00 -11.71
C ASP A 79 9.89 16.98 -10.81
N LYS A 80 9.70 16.87 -9.49
CA LYS A 80 10.77 16.80 -8.48
C LYS A 80 10.68 15.50 -7.66
N PRO A 81 11.79 15.02 -7.07
CA PRO A 81 11.76 13.88 -6.16
C PRO A 81 10.74 14.07 -5.04
N PHE A 82 10.04 13.00 -4.69
CA PHE A 82 9.18 13.00 -3.50
C PHE A 82 10.05 13.02 -2.25
N GLU A 83 9.67 13.83 -1.26
CA GLU A 83 10.36 13.89 0.03
C GLU A 83 10.41 12.50 0.67
N GLN A 84 11.58 12.15 1.21
CA GLN A 84 11.75 10.90 1.91
C GLN A 84 11.00 10.98 3.24
N ILE A 85 9.78 10.44 3.29
CA ILE A 85 9.05 10.29 4.55
C ILE A 85 9.90 9.39 5.47
N SER A 86 10.65 10.01 6.38
CA SER A 86 11.48 9.34 7.34
C SER A 86 10.58 8.61 8.34
N LYS A 87 10.49 7.29 8.17
CA LYS A 87 9.96 6.27 9.10
C LYS A 87 8.52 6.48 9.57
N GLU A 88 7.68 5.55 9.16
CA GLU A 88 6.43 5.20 9.83
C GLU A 88 6.62 5.26 11.36
N LYS A 89 5.88 6.14 12.03
CA LYS A 89 5.67 5.99 13.47
C LYS A 89 4.98 4.63 13.64
N LYS A 90 5.73 3.67 14.18
CA LYS A 90 5.25 2.37 14.68
C LYS A 90 3.95 2.62 15.46
N PRO A 91 2.84 1.92 15.19
CA PRO A 91 1.65 2.07 16.02
C PRO A 91 2.02 1.73 17.46
N LYS A 92 1.78 2.67 18.37
CA LYS A 92 1.87 2.47 19.82
C LYS A 92 0.77 1.47 20.17
N ASN A 93 1.16 0.22 20.42
CA ASN A 93 0.31 -0.71 21.18
C ASN A 93 0.20 -0.15 22.60
N THR A 94 -0.85 0.59 22.90
CA THR A 94 -1.29 0.78 24.30
C THR A 94 -2.17 -0.41 24.64
N LYS A 95 -1.53 -1.48 25.12
CA LYS A 95 -2.16 -2.38 26.08
C LYS A 95 -1.84 -1.81 27.45
N ASP A 96 -2.72 -0.98 27.99
CA ASP A 96 -2.78 -0.73 29.42
C ASP A 96 -3.89 -1.62 29.98
N THR A 97 -3.50 -2.85 30.32
CA THR A 97 -4.16 -3.58 31.40
C THR A 97 -3.47 -3.11 32.66
N ASP A 98 -4.12 -2.28 33.46
CA ASP A 98 -4.06 -2.39 34.93
C ASP A 98 -5.16 -1.53 35.58
N LYS A 99 -6.11 -2.21 36.21
CA LYS A 99 -7.02 -1.73 37.27
C LYS A 99 -6.53 -2.47 38.52
N PRO A 100 -6.44 -1.90 39.74
CA PRO A 100 -7.39 -0.97 40.37
C PRO A 100 -6.72 0.23 41.09
N THR A 101 -7.48 1.23 41.54
CA THR A 101 -7.69 1.46 42.99
C THR A 101 -8.88 2.40 43.22
N THR A 102 -9.72 1.99 44.17
CA THR A 102 -10.89 2.63 44.77
C THR A 102 -10.53 3.90 45.54
N THR A 103 -11.41 4.91 45.58
CA THR A 103 -11.58 5.74 46.79
C THR A 103 -13.05 6.11 46.93
N LYS A 104 -13.55 5.90 48.14
CA LYS A 104 -14.89 6.24 48.64
C LYS A 104 -14.76 7.51 49.45
#